data_AF-F0SQC6-F1
#
_entry.id   AF-F0SQC6-F1
#
_cell.length_a   1.000
_cell.length_b   1.000
_cell.length_c   1.000
_cell.angle_alpha   90.00
_cell.angle_beta   90.00
_cell.angle_gamma   90.00
#
_symmetry.space_group_name_H-M   'P 1'
#
loop_
_entity.id
_entity.type
_entity.pdbx_description
1 polymer ?
#
loop_
_entity_poly.entity_id
_entity_poly.type
_entity_poly.pdbx_seq_one_letter_code
_entity_poly.pdbx_strand_id
1 'polypeptide(L)'
;MSSGSIEAISPSLIAAARERAEYVAEMVGNELRPSGKNQAGPELILTRSLLLELGAALQLRCWEAAGIVDHLNYGLPEFSEAIQQIAQGFERSTGGGNKQDSDLLSFRVMKYSLERMAWSGQSTYSSDLVVGEVSEEMLDELAQTLWANRNELQKLLEDSEDG
;
A
#
# COMPACT_ATOMS: atom_id res chain seq x y z
N MET A 1 17.34 -15.80 29.41
CA MET A 1 17.17 -14.94 28.22
C MET A 1 16.73 -15.85 27.09
N SER A 2 15.43 -15.87 26.81
CA SER A 2 14.87 -16.76 25.79
C SER A 2 15.24 -16.17 24.43
N SER A 3 16.10 -16.88 23.69
CA SER A 3 16.34 -16.59 22.27
C SER A 3 15.02 -16.75 21.55
N GLY A 4 14.35 -15.63 21.24
CA GLY A 4 13.16 -15.63 20.41
C GLY A 4 13.51 -16.25 19.08
N SER A 5 12.88 -17.37 18.75
CA SER A 5 12.93 -17.96 17.42
C SER A 5 12.60 -16.86 16.41
N ILE A 6 13.46 -16.70 15.40
CA ILE A 6 13.11 -15.94 14.20
C ILE A 6 11.95 -16.72 13.58
N GLU A 7 10.72 -16.29 13.82
CA GLU A 7 9.56 -16.84 13.14
C GLU A 7 9.82 -16.78 11.64
N ALA A 8 9.68 -17.91 10.96
CA ALA A 8 9.84 -17.97 9.52
C ALA A 8 8.83 -17.01 8.88
N ILE A 9 9.34 -16.03 8.12
CA ILE A 9 8.51 -15.12 7.34
C ILE A 9 7.61 -15.97 6.44
N SER A 10 6.29 -15.80 6.56
CA SER A 10 5.32 -16.56 5.77
C SER A 10 5.55 -16.35 4.26
N PRO A 11 5.50 -17.40 3.42
CA PRO A 11 5.52 -17.26 1.97
C PRO A 11 4.44 -16.30 1.44
N SER A 12 3.27 -16.25 2.08
CA SER A 12 2.19 -15.31 1.70
C SER A 12 2.57 -13.85 1.95
N LEU A 13 3.31 -13.55 3.01
CA LEU A 13 3.79 -12.21 3.32
C LEU A 13 4.83 -11.76 2.28
N ILE A 14 5.73 -12.65 1.86
CA ILE A 14 6.71 -12.36 0.80
C ILE A 14 6.00 -12.08 -0.53
N ALA A 15 5.01 -12.89 -0.88
CA ALA A 15 4.21 -12.69 -2.09
C ALA A 15 3.48 -11.34 -2.07
N ALA A 16 2.83 -11.01 -0.95
CA ALA A 16 2.14 -9.73 -0.76
C ALA A 16 3.08 -8.52 -0.87
N ALA A 17 4.24 -8.59 -0.22
CA ALA A 17 5.25 -7.54 -0.29
C ALA A 17 5.79 -7.34 -1.72
N ARG A 18 5.98 -8.44 -2.47
CA ARG A 18 6.41 -8.40 -3.86
C ARG A 18 5.36 -7.76 -4.76
N GLU A 19 4.11 -8.20 -4.68
CA GLU A 19 2.99 -7.64 -5.45
C GLU A 19 2.83 -6.13 -5.18
N ARG A 20 2.91 -5.73 -3.91
CA ARG A 20 2.88 -4.31 -3.52
C ARG A 20 4.05 -3.53 -4.13
N ALA A 21 5.26 -4.08 -4.07
CA ALA A 21 6.44 -3.42 -4.63
C ALA A 21 6.33 -3.25 -6.16
N GLU A 22 5.82 -4.24 -6.87
CA GLU A 22 5.54 -4.17 -8.31
C GLU A 22 4.53 -3.06 -8.63
N TYR A 23 3.40 -3.02 -7.90
CA TYR A 23 2.37 -1.99 -8.05
C TYR A 23 2.91 -0.57 -7.80
N VAL A 24 3.65 -0.37 -6.71
CA VAL A 24 4.23 0.95 -6.38
C VAL A 24 5.28 1.35 -7.42
N ALA A 25 6.11 0.42 -7.89
CA ALA A 25 7.08 0.70 -8.94
C ALA A 25 6.41 1.14 -10.25
N GLU A 26 5.28 0.52 -10.61
CA GLU A 26 4.49 0.92 -11.77
C GLU A 26 3.91 2.34 -11.60
N MET A 27 3.35 2.67 -10.44
CA MET A 27 2.86 4.02 -10.15
C MET A 27 3.95 5.08 -10.29
N VAL A 28 5.12 4.83 -9.69
CA VAL A 28 6.29 5.73 -9.82
C VAL A 28 6.71 5.85 -11.29
N GLY A 29 6.77 4.73 -12.01
CA GLY A 29 7.10 4.72 -13.43
C GLY A 29 6.12 5.55 -14.27
N ASN A 30 4.81 5.47 -13.98
CA ASN A 30 3.78 6.23 -14.69
C ASN A 30 3.85 7.73 -14.41
N GLU A 31 4.16 8.12 -13.17
CA GLU A 31 4.32 9.54 -12.80
C GLU A 31 5.59 10.17 -13.37
N LEU A 32 6.68 9.39 -13.47
CA LEU A 32 7.94 9.87 -14.05
C LEU A 32 7.96 9.83 -15.58
N ARG A 33 6.94 9.24 -16.24
CA ARG A 33 6.87 9.21 -17.71
C ARG A 33 6.68 10.63 -18.24
N PRO A 34 7.51 11.09 -19.18
CA PRO A 34 7.37 12.42 -19.76
C PRO A 34 6.03 12.55 -20.48
N SER A 35 5.22 13.53 -20.08
CA SER A 35 3.83 13.73 -20.55
C SER A 35 3.69 14.28 -21.97
N GLY A 36 4.71 14.09 -22.82
CA GLY A 36 4.68 14.54 -24.22
C GLY A 36 5.14 15.99 -24.40
N LYS A 37 6.46 16.14 -24.55
CA LYS A 37 7.22 17.11 -25.35
C LYS A 37 8.65 17.05 -24.81
N ASN A 38 9.50 16.28 -25.50
CA ASN A 38 10.93 16.15 -25.22
C ASN A 38 11.60 17.53 -25.32
N GLN A 39 11.55 18.32 -24.25
CA GLN A 39 12.58 19.30 -24.01
C GLN A 39 13.67 18.57 -23.26
N ALA A 40 14.84 18.47 -23.88
CA ALA A 40 16.04 17.95 -23.25
C ALA A 40 16.42 18.87 -22.08
N GLY A 41 15.77 18.65 -20.94
CA GLY A 41 16.13 19.25 -19.67
C GLY A 41 17.40 18.62 -19.12
N PRO A 42 17.99 19.21 -18.06
CA PRO A 42 19.11 18.61 -17.37
C PRO A 42 18.77 17.19 -16.90
N GLU A 43 19.75 16.28 -17.00
CA GLU A 43 19.62 14.90 -16.56
C GLU A 43 19.40 14.86 -15.03
N LEU A 44 18.18 14.51 -14.63
CA LEU A 44 17.77 14.50 -13.22
C LEU A 44 18.22 13.17 -12.61
N ILE A 45 19.22 13.22 -11.71
CA ILE A 45 19.68 12.03 -10.99
C ILE A 45 18.71 11.73 -9.85
N LEU A 46 17.86 10.72 -10.05
CA LEU A 46 16.93 10.24 -9.02
C LEU A 46 17.61 9.18 -8.17
N THR A 47 17.76 9.43 -6.88
CA THR A 47 18.31 8.45 -5.94
C THR A 47 17.29 7.37 -5.61
N ARG A 48 17.77 6.19 -5.21
CA ARG A 48 16.89 5.09 -4.75
C ARG A 48 15.95 5.54 -3.63
N SER A 49 16.47 6.25 -2.64
CA SER A 49 15.66 6.72 -1.50
C SER A 49 14.57 7.68 -1.97
N LEU A 50 14.87 8.60 -2.89
CA LEU A 50 13.86 9.51 -3.44
C LEU A 50 12.73 8.75 -4.16
N LEU A 51 13.07 7.73 -4.94
CA LEU A 51 12.08 6.90 -5.64
C LEU A 51 11.19 6.12 -4.66
N LEU A 52 11.76 5.62 -3.57
CA LEU A 52 11.00 4.93 -2.52
C LEU A 52 10.03 5.89 -1.82
N GLU A 53 10.49 7.08 -1.42
CA GLU A 53 9.65 8.08 -0.77
C GLU A 53 8.55 8.59 -1.71
N LEU A 54 8.86 8.80 -2.99
CA LEU A 54 7.87 9.14 -4.00
C LEU A 54 6.80 8.04 -4.13
N GLY A 55 7.22 6.78 -4.22
CA GLY A 55 6.28 5.66 -4.25
C GLY A 55 5.36 5.59 -3.03
N ALA A 56 5.90 5.89 -1.85
CA ALA A 56 5.14 5.98 -0.61
C ALA A 56 4.09 7.10 -0.66
N ALA A 57 4.48 8.30 -1.12
CA ALA A 57 3.55 9.41 -1.27
C ALA A 57 2.45 9.10 -2.30
N LEU A 58 2.80 8.50 -3.45
CA LEU A 58 1.81 8.10 -4.45
C LEU A 58 0.81 7.07 -3.92
N GLN A 59 1.27 6.14 -3.09
CA GLN A 59 0.40 5.18 -2.41
C GLN A 59 -0.58 5.89 -1.46
N LEU A 60 -0.12 6.88 -0.68
CA LEU A 60 -1.00 7.71 0.15
C LEU A 60 -2.05 8.45 -0.70
N ARG A 61 -1.65 9.03 -1.84
CA ARG A 61 -2.57 9.68 -2.78
C ARG A 61 -3.68 8.72 -3.24
N CYS A 62 -3.33 7.47 -3.56
CA CYS A 62 -4.29 6.46 -3.97
C CYS A 62 -5.27 6.11 -2.85
N TRP A 63 -4.79 5.95 -1.62
CA TRP A 63 -5.64 5.71 -0.46
C TRP A 63 -6.60 6.87 -0.21
N GLU A 64 -6.09 8.09 -0.17
CA GLU A 64 -6.90 9.29 0.06
C GLU A 64 -7.95 9.49 -1.05
N ALA A 65 -7.58 9.27 -2.31
CA ALA A 65 -8.51 9.33 -3.44
C ALA A 65 -9.60 8.24 -3.36
N ALA A 66 -9.31 7.09 -2.73
CA ALA A 66 -10.28 6.03 -2.45
C ALA A 66 -11.07 6.26 -1.16
N GLY A 67 -10.85 7.36 -0.43
CA GLY A 67 -11.49 7.64 0.85
C GLY A 67 -10.90 6.88 2.04
N ILE A 68 -9.77 6.20 1.85
CA ILE A 68 -9.03 5.53 2.92
C ILE A 68 -8.16 6.57 3.63
N VAL A 69 -8.64 7.05 4.78
CA VAL A 69 -7.96 8.08 5.61
C VAL A 69 -7.48 7.54 6.96
N ASP A 70 -7.67 6.25 7.23
CA ASP A 70 -7.29 5.64 8.52
C ASP A 70 -5.78 5.69 8.77
N HIS A 71 -4.95 5.81 7.73
CA HIS A 71 -3.48 5.95 7.87
C HIS A 71 -3.08 7.17 8.71
N LEU A 72 -3.90 8.22 8.73
CA LEU A 72 -3.68 9.40 9.56
C LEU A 72 -3.71 9.07 11.06
N ASN A 73 -4.58 8.15 11.47
CA ASN A 73 -4.65 7.66 12.86
C ASN A 73 -3.39 6.89 13.28
N TYR A 74 -2.63 6.40 12.29
CA TYR A 74 -1.34 5.72 12.48
C TYR A 74 -0.15 6.68 12.33
N GLY A 75 -0.43 7.99 12.32
CA GLY A 75 0.57 9.05 12.26
C GLY A 75 1.22 9.22 10.89
N LEU A 76 0.75 8.51 9.85
CA LEU A 76 1.20 8.78 8.48
C LEU A 76 0.69 10.17 8.05
N PRO A 77 1.50 10.93 7.28
CA PRO A 77 1.10 12.24 6.81
C PRO A 77 0.02 12.15 5.73
N GLU A 78 -0.62 13.27 5.43
CA GLU A 78 -1.37 13.41 4.19
C GLU A 78 -0.43 13.35 2.97
N PHE A 79 -0.97 13.01 1.79
CA PHE A 79 -0.22 13.07 0.53
C PHE A 79 0.44 14.44 0.31
N SER A 80 -0.32 15.51 0.58
CA SER A 80 0.14 16.90 0.39
C SER A 80 1.39 17.21 1.22
N GLU A 81 1.38 16.79 2.49
CA GLU A 81 2.48 16.93 3.43
C GLU A 81 3.66 16.03 3.06
N ALA A 82 3.40 14.78 2.65
CA ALA A 82 4.43 13.83 2.22
C ALA A 82 5.26 14.39 1.05
N ILE A 83 4.59 14.93 0.02
CA ILE A 83 5.27 15.54 -1.13
C ILE A 83 6.09 16.75 -0.70
N GLN A 84 5.56 17.59 0.20
CA GLN A 84 6.30 18.75 0.70
C GLN A 84 7.58 18.32 1.45
N GLN A 85 7.49 17.28 2.28
CA GLN A 85 8.65 16.73 3.00
C GLN A 85 9.70 16.16 2.04
N ILE A 86 9.26 15.46 0.99
CA ILE A 86 10.15 14.92 -0.05
C ILE A 86 10.87 16.05 -0.80
N ALA A 87 10.15 17.10 -1.20
CA ALA A 87 10.73 18.26 -1.88
C ALA A 87 11.79 18.97 -1.01
N GLN A 88 11.47 19.20 0.27
CA GLN A 88 12.43 19.78 1.22
C GLN A 88 13.66 18.88 1.44
N GLY A 89 13.46 17.56 1.48
CA GLY A 89 14.54 16.59 1.59
C GLY A 89 15.46 16.62 0.36
N PHE A 90 14.87 16.71 -0.84
CA PHE A 90 15.62 16.81 -2.09
C PHE A 90 16.50 18.06 -2.12
N GLU A 91 15.97 19.24 -1.79
CA GLU A 91 16.73 20.49 -1.73
C GLU A 91 17.94 20.39 -0.77
N ARG A 92 17.74 19.85 0.43
CA ARG A 92 18.81 19.68 1.43
C ARG A 92 19.90 18.70 0.96
N SER A 93 19.51 17.63 0.26
CA SER A 93 20.45 16.63 -0.24
C SER A 93 21.41 17.18 -1.30
N THR A 94 20.94 18.11 -2.14
CA THR A 94 21.78 18.81 -3.12
C THR A 94 22.76 19.80 -2.47
N GLY A 95 22.50 20.21 -1.22
CA GLY A 95 23.36 21.09 -0.43
C GLY A 95 24.45 20.39 0.39
N GLY A 96 24.68 19.08 0.20
CA GLY A 96 25.75 18.32 0.88
C GLY A 96 25.42 17.86 2.31
N GLY A 97 24.18 18.00 2.76
CA GLY A 97 23.72 17.53 4.07
C GLY A 97 23.36 16.04 4.03
N ASN A 98 24.29 15.16 4.38
CA ASN A 98 24.01 13.74 4.57
C ASN A 98 23.40 13.52 5.95
N LYS A 99 22.08 13.40 6.06
CA LYS A 99 21.42 13.06 7.32
C LYS A 99 20.33 12.00 7.15
N GLN A 100 20.79 10.76 7.32
CA GLN A 100 20.27 9.72 8.22
C GLN A 100 18.87 9.11 7.98
N ASP A 101 18.92 7.83 7.56
CA ASP A 101 17.90 6.81 7.29
C ASP A 101 16.82 6.54 8.37
N SER A 102 16.69 7.32 9.45
CA SER A 102 16.02 6.80 10.65
C SER A 102 14.49 6.77 10.63
N ASP A 103 13.80 7.27 9.59
CA ASP A 103 12.33 7.14 9.50
C ASP A 103 11.79 7.39 8.07
N LEU A 104 12.22 6.57 7.10
CA LEU A 104 11.74 6.67 5.71
C LEU A 104 10.20 6.50 5.64
N LEU A 105 9.51 7.42 4.97
CA LEU A 105 8.06 7.34 4.75
C LEU A 105 7.70 6.01 4.08
N SER A 106 8.53 5.58 3.13
CA SER A 106 8.37 4.30 2.43
C SER A 106 8.30 3.10 3.36
N PHE A 107 9.11 3.07 4.41
CA PHE A 107 9.06 1.99 5.40
C PHE A 107 7.77 2.05 6.23
N ARG A 108 7.36 3.26 6.65
CA ARG A 108 6.14 3.45 7.46
C ARG A 108 4.88 3.11 6.67
N VAL A 109 4.80 3.52 5.40
CA VAL A 109 3.71 3.18 4.49
C VAL A 109 3.68 1.68 4.19
N MET A 110 4.83 1.05 3.93
CA MET A 110 4.91 -0.40 3.76
C MET A 110 4.43 -1.15 5.00
N LYS A 111 4.88 -0.73 6.19
CA LYS A 111 4.46 -1.32 7.46
C LYS A 111 2.94 -1.22 7.64
N TYR A 112 2.38 -0.03 7.47
CA TYR A 112 0.91 0.16 7.53
C TYR A 112 0.20 -0.72 6.51
N SER A 113 0.69 -0.79 5.27
CA SER A 113 0.10 -1.64 4.24
C SER A 113 0.10 -3.12 4.63
N LEU A 114 1.15 -3.61 5.29
CA LEU A 114 1.24 -5.01 5.70
C LEU A 114 0.37 -5.31 6.93
N GLU A 115 0.22 -4.36 7.85
CA GLU A 115 -0.52 -4.55 9.11
C GLU A 115 -2.02 -4.28 8.98
N ARG A 116 -2.43 -3.39 8.07
CA ARG A 116 -3.78 -2.82 8.04
C ARG A 116 -4.54 -3.05 6.74
N MET A 117 -3.89 -3.54 5.69
CA MET A 117 -4.52 -3.73 4.39
C MET A 117 -4.67 -5.22 4.07
N ALA A 118 -5.74 -5.57 3.36
CA ALA A 118 -5.92 -6.92 2.86
C ALA A 118 -4.89 -7.17 1.74
N TRP A 119 -4.00 -8.15 1.95
CA TRP A 119 -2.91 -8.44 1.02
C TRP A 119 -3.38 -8.86 -0.37
N SER A 120 -4.53 -9.53 -0.45
CA SER A 120 -5.17 -9.95 -1.71
C SER A 120 -6.15 -8.91 -2.27
N GLY A 121 -6.25 -7.73 -1.66
CA GLY A 121 -7.19 -6.68 -2.07
C GLY A 121 -6.99 -6.31 -3.53
N GLN A 122 -5.74 -6.02 -3.91
CA GLN A 122 -5.40 -5.57 -5.25
C GLN A 122 -5.64 -6.66 -6.31
N SER A 123 -5.17 -7.89 -6.10
CA SER A 123 -5.37 -8.99 -7.05
C SER A 123 -6.80 -9.49 -7.15
N THR A 124 -7.58 -9.44 -6.06
CA THR A 124 -8.94 -9.99 -6.04
C THR A 124 -9.99 -8.95 -6.41
N TYR A 125 -9.82 -7.71 -5.95
CA TYR A 125 -10.83 -6.65 -6.06
C TYR A 125 -10.37 -5.45 -6.88
N SER A 126 -9.13 -5.46 -7.40
CA SER A 126 -8.52 -4.31 -8.09
C SER A 126 -8.55 -3.03 -7.24
N SER A 127 -8.58 -3.19 -5.91
CA SER A 127 -8.67 -2.09 -4.96
C SER A 127 -7.91 -2.43 -3.69
N ASP A 128 -7.35 -1.38 -3.10
CA ASP A 128 -6.87 -1.42 -1.73
C ASP A 128 -8.06 -1.52 -0.76
N LEU A 129 -7.95 -2.44 0.21
CA LEU A 129 -8.98 -2.71 1.22
C LEU A 129 -8.34 -2.63 2.61
N VAL A 130 -8.98 -1.90 3.52
CA VAL A 130 -8.56 -1.85 4.92
C VAL A 130 -9.16 -3.03 5.68
N VAL A 131 -8.32 -3.73 6.44
CA VAL A 131 -8.77 -4.74 7.41
C VAL A 131 -9.30 -3.99 8.63
N GLY A 132 -10.61 -3.79 8.64
CA GLY A 132 -11.33 -3.23 9.79
C GLY A 132 -11.42 -4.22 10.95
N GLU A 133 -11.77 -3.70 12.11
CA GLU A 133 -12.25 -4.56 13.20
C GLU A 133 -13.63 -5.08 12.82
N VAL A 134 -13.82 -6.40 12.89
CA VAL A 134 -15.14 -7.00 12.70
C VAL A 134 -15.77 -7.13 14.08
N SER A 135 -16.90 -6.45 14.30
CA SER A 135 -17.63 -6.58 15.55
C SER A 135 -18.32 -7.94 15.63
N GLU A 136 -18.57 -8.44 16.84
CA GLU A 136 -19.32 -9.69 17.02
C GLU A 136 -20.72 -9.59 16.38
N GLU A 137 -21.36 -8.42 16.48
CA GLU A 137 -22.67 -8.18 15.85
C GLU A 137 -22.60 -8.32 14.33
N MET A 138 -21.55 -7.79 13.69
CA MET A 138 -21.36 -7.92 12.25
C MET A 138 -21.14 -9.38 11.85
N LEU A 139 -20.40 -10.15 12.64
CA LEU A 139 -20.22 -11.59 12.41
C LEU A 139 -21.55 -12.34 12.52
N ASP A 140 -22.35 -12.02 13.54
CA ASP A 140 -23.65 -12.63 13.75
C ASP A 140 -24.64 -12.29 12.62
N GLU A 141 -24.67 -11.03 12.17
CA GLU A 141 -25.47 -10.58 11.03
C GLU A 141 -25.04 -11.28 9.74
N LEU A 142 -23.72 -11.41 9.51
CA LEU A 142 -23.20 -12.12 8.36
C LEU A 142 -23.57 -13.60 8.41
N ALA A 143 -23.43 -14.25 9.56
CA ALA A 143 -23.79 -15.65 9.76
C ALA A 143 -25.29 -15.88 9.53
N GLN A 144 -26.14 -15.01 10.06
CA GLN A 144 -27.58 -15.07 9.83
C GLN A 144 -27.92 -14.89 8.35
N THR A 145 -27.28 -13.93 7.68
CA THR A 145 -27.48 -13.67 6.24
C THR A 145 -27.06 -14.87 5.40
N LEU A 146 -25.89 -15.45 5.65
CA LEU A 146 -25.42 -16.65 4.96
C LEU A 146 -26.36 -17.84 5.19
N TRP A 147 -26.84 -18.02 6.42
CA TRP A 147 -27.75 -19.11 6.74
C TRP A 147 -29.11 -18.96 6.06
N ALA A 148 -29.66 -17.74 6.03
CA ALA A 148 -30.92 -17.42 5.37
C ALA A 148 -30.87 -17.70 3.86
N ASN A 149 -29.73 -17.45 3.23
CA ASN A 149 -29.53 -17.58 1.78
C ASN A 149 -28.82 -18.87 1.36
N ARG A 150 -28.59 -19.83 2.27
CA ARG A 150 -27.76 -21.02 2.03
C ARG A 150 -28.15 -21.85 0.81
N ASN A 151 -29.46 -21.97 0.52
CA ASN A 151 -29.95 -22.75 -0.60
C ASN A 151 -29.69 -22.07 -1.95
N GLU A 152 -29.71 -20.74 -2.00
CA GLU A 152 -29.42 -19.97 -3.21
C GLU A 152 -27.92 -19.97 -3.49
N LEU A 153 -27.12 -19.81 -2.44
CA LEU A 153 -25.66 -19.92 -2.52
C LEU A 153 -25.22 -21.31 -3.00
N GLN A 154 -25.87 -22.38 -2.53
CA GLN A 154 -25.57 -23.74 -3.00
C GLN A 154 -25.78 -23.89 -4.51
N LYS A 155 -26.88 -23.38 -5.05
CA LYS A 155 -27.14 -23.43 -6.49
C LYS A 155 -26.09 -22.67 -7.32
N LEU A 156 -25.70 -21.48 -6.86
CA LEU A 156 -24.66 -20.70 -7.53
C LEU A 156 -23.31 -21.42 -7.57
N LEU A 157 -22.99 -22.19 -6.53
CA LEU A 157 -21.77 -22.99 -6.49
C LEU A 157 -21.84 -24.17 -7.47
N GLU A 158 -22.96 -24.90 -7.50
CA GLU A 158 -23.19 -25.99 -8.46
C GLU A 158 -23.09 -25.49 -9.91
N ASP A 159 -23.71 -24.35 -10.24
CA ASP A 159 -23.65 -23.75 -11.58
C ASP A 159 -22.24 -23.27 -11.97
N SER A 160 -21.38 -22.98 -10.99
CA SER A 160 -20.01 -22.51 -11.23
C SER A 160 -18.99 -23.63 -11.49
N GLU A 161 -19.31 -24.87 -11.12
CA GLU A 161 -18.45 -26.05 -11.35
C GLU A 161 -18.67 -26.68 -12.73
N ASP A 162 -19.81 -26.39 -13.36
CA ASP A 162 -20.21 -26.95 -14.67
C ASP A 162 -19.81 -26.06 -15.88
N GLY A 163 -19.12 -24.93 -15.65
CA GLY A 163 -18.72 -23.95 -16.69
C GLY A 163 -17.21 -23.79 -16.85
#